data_AF-A0A413HUE6-F1
#
_entry.id   AF-A0A413HUE6-F1
#
_cell.length_a   1.000
_cell.length_b   1.000
_cell.length_c   1.000
_cell.angle_alpha   90.00
_cell.angle_beta   90.00
_cell.angle_gamma   90.00
#
_symmetry.space_group_name_H-M   'P 1'
#
loop_
_entity.id
_entity.type
_entity.pdbx_description
1 polymer ?
#
loop_
_entity_poly.entity_id
_entity_poly.type
_entity_poly.pdbx_seq_one_letter_code
_entity_poly.pdbx_strand_id
1 'polypeptide(L)'
;MTRERLETYQSNKEEIQELAYKLTHLREDMVGNSVILDGRTGIPRPQAVVGVDEDLLQRRRERYQERKAALELECEEIENYIENIADGLSRRILRMRYIDGMTQQRIARKVHMSQSAVSKRIEKFFEIL
;
A
#
# COMPACT_ATOMS: atom_id res chain seq x y z
N MET A 1 -5.83 18.58 5.51
CA MET A 1 -5.47 17.61 4.45
C MET A 1 -4.79 18.36 3.32
N THR A 2 -3.67 17.85 2.80
CA THR A 2 -2.91 18.50 1.71
C THR A 2 -3.02 17.70 0.43
N ARG A 3 -2.75 18.35 -0.71
CA ARG A 3 -2.72 17.68 -2.01
C ARG A 3 -1.68 16.57 -2.06
N GLU A 4 -0.49 16.78 -1.51
CA GLU A 4 0.59 15.79 -1.48
C GLU A 4 0.16 14.49 -0.77
N ARG A 5 -0.52 14.61 0.39
CA ARG A 5 -1.06 13.44 1.10
C ARG A 5 -2.12 12.68 0.31
N LEU A 6 -2.89 13.35 -0.55
CA LEU A 6 -3.86 12.67 -1.41
C LEU A 6 -3.19 11.98 -2.60
N GLU A 7 -2.06 12.50 -3.08
CA GLU A 7 -1.28 11.90 -4.15
C GLU A 7 -0.56 10.61 -3.70
N THR A 8 -0.20 10.49 -2.41
CA THR A 8 0.41 9.27 -1.86
C THR A 8 -0.56 8.10 -1.72
N TYR A 9 -1.88 8.33 -1.74
CA TYR A 9 -2.89 7.29 -1.49
C TYR A 9 -2.70 6.02 -2.34
N GLN A 10 -2.46 6.17 -3.65
CA GLN A 10 -2.27 5.01 -4.55
C GLN A 10 -1.02 4.22 -4.18
N SER A 11 0.09 4.92 -3.94
CA SER A 11 1.35 4.30 -3.55
C SER A 11 1.23 3.61 -2.19
N ASN A 12 0.53 4.22 -1.23
CA ASN A 12 0.24 3.62 0.07
C ASN A 12 -0.59 2.34 -0.10
N LYS A 13 -1.59 2.33 -1.00
CA LYS A 13 -2.40 1.14 -1.26
C LYS A 13 -1.61 0.00 -1.90
N GLU A 14 -0.70 0.33 -2.82
CA GLU A 14 0.23 -0.63 -3.41
C GLU A 14 1.19 -1.20 -2.34
N GLU A 15 1.80 -0.34 -1.50
CA GLU A 15 2.67 -0.77 -0.40
C GLU A 15 1.92 -1.69 0.59
N ILE A 16 0.66 -1.37 0.92
CA ILE A 16 -0.18 -2.23 1.77
C ILE A 16 -0.37 -3.62 1.14
N GLN A 17 -0.61 -3.68 -0.18
CA GLN A 17 -0.77 -4.96 -0.90
C GLN A 17 0.53 -5.77 -0.89
N GLU A 18 1.66 -5.11 -1.12
CA GLU A 18 2.97 -5.76 -1.03
C GLU A 18 3.28 -6.28 0.38
N LEU A 19 3.00 -5.48 1.41
CA LEU A 19 3.19 -5.87 2.80
C LEU A 19 2.28 -7.03 3.19
N ALA A 20 1.03 -7.04 2.71
CA ALA A 20 0.11 -8.16 2.90
C ALA A 20 0.66 -9.44 2.25
N TYR A 21 1.17 -9.35 1.02
CA TYR A 21 1.80 -10.48 0.33
C TYR A 21 3.05 -11.00 1.07
N LYS A 22 3.92 -10.09 1.52
CA LYS A 22 5.12 -10.42 2.31
C LYS A 22 4.76 -11.09 3.63
N LEU A 23 3.67 -10.66 4.28
CA LEU A 23 3.19 -11.27 5.52
C LEU A 23 2.61 -12.68 5.30
N THR A 24 1.94 -12.94 4.18
CA THR A 24 1.41 -14.29 3.88
C THR A 24 2.52 -15.28 3.49
N HIS A 25 3.57 -14.82 2.82
CA HIS A 25 4.69 -15.67 2.36
C HIS A 25 5.94 -15.61 3.26
N LEU A 26 5.85 -14.90 4.40
CA LEU A 26 6.99 -14.61 5.28
C LEU A 26 7.78 -15.85 5.71
N ARG A 27 7.06 -16.97 5.96
CA ARG A 27 7.67 -18.22 6.42
C ARG A 27 8.39 -18.95 5.29
N GLU A 28 7.86 -18.90 4.07
CA GLU A 28 8.46 -19.53 2.88
C GLU A 28 9.74 -18.78 2.46
N ASP A 29 9.72 -17.45 2.53
CA ASP A 29 10.88 -16.59 2.27
C ASP A 29 12.03 -16.80 3.27
N MET A 30 11.74 -17.36 4.46
CA MET A 30 12.71 -17.61 5.53
C MET A 30 13.24 -19.05 5.59
N VAL A 31 12.79 -19.95 4.72
CA VAL A 31 13.38 -21.29 4.60
C VAL A 31 14.74 -21.19 3.88
N GLY A 32 15.76 -20.80 4.62
CA GLY A 32 17.15 -20.86 4.18
C GLY A 32 17.63 -22.31 4.13
N ASN A 33 17.85 -22.84 2.94
CA ASN A 33 18.37 -24.19 2.76
C ASN A 33 19.87 -24.21 3.12
N SER A 34 20.21 -24.48 4.38
CA SER A 34 21.60 -24.64 4.79
C SER A 34 22.03 -26.10 4.63
N VAL A 35 23.05 -26.32 3.80
CA VAL A 35 23.67 -27.64 3.59
C VAL A 35 24.76 -27.82 4.63
N ILE A 36 24.55 -28.71 5.59
CA ILE A 36 25.61 -29.11 6.52
C ILE A 36 26.34 -30.33 5.94
N LEU A 37 27.67 -30.27 5.93
CA LEU A 37 28.55 -31.40 5.58
C LEU A 37 28.80 -32.25 6.84
N ASP A 38 28.14 -33.41 6.94
CA ASP A 38 28.41 -34.35 8.03
C ASP A 38 29.78 -35.02 7.84
N GLY A 39 30.76 -34.63 8.66
CA GLY A 39 32.15 -35.08 8.60
C GLY A 39 32.41 -36.45 9.24
N ARG A 40 31.38 -37.17 9.74
CA ARG A 40 31.58 -38.40 10.52
C ARG A 40 31.93 -39.64 9.69
N THR A 41 31.71 -39.63 8.38
CA THR A 41 31.89 -40.81 7.52
C THR A 41 32.85 -40.60 6.34
N GLY A 42 33.54 -39.45 6.26
CA GLY A 42 34.48 -39.15 5.17
C GLY A 42 33.83 -38.95 3.79
N ILE A 43 32.50 -39.02 3.69
CA ILE A 43 31.74 -38.77 2.46
C ILE A 43 30.77 -37.61 2.71
N PRO A 44 30.99 -36.44 2.09
CA PRO A 44 30.02 -35.34 2.03
C PRO A 44 28.62 -35.83 1.64
N ARG A 45 27.67 -35.86 2.58
CA ARG A 45 26.25 -35.98 2.25
C ARG A 45 25.57 -34.65 2.56
N PRO A 46 25.00 -33.97 1.55
CA PRO A 46 24.24 -32.76 1.81
C PRO A 46 22.96 -33.13 2.56
N GLN A 47 22.87 -32.71 3.83
CA GLN A 47 21.63 -32.81 4.61
C GLN A 47 21.11 -31.39 4.83
N ALA A 48 19.93 -31.10 4.29
CA ALA A 48 19.23 -29.83 4.50
C ALA A 48 18.66 -29.83 5.92
N VAL A 49 19.16 -28.94 6.78
CA VAL A 49 18.53 -28.65 8.07
C VAL A 49 17.71 -27.37 7.91
N VAL A 50 16.39 -27.52 7.90
CA VAL A 50 15.45 -26.39 7.88
C VAL A 50 15.28 -25.89 9.31
N GLY A 51 16.10 -24.92 9.70
CA GLY A 51 15.92 -24.18 10.96
C GLY A 51 15.41 -22.77 10.65
N VAL A 52 14.14 -22.51 10.92
CA VAL A 52 13.61 -21.13 10.90
C VAL A 52 13.86 -20.55 12.29
N ASP A 53 14.58 -19.43 12.36
CA ASP A 53 14.69 -18.65 13.59
C ASP A 53 13.35 -17.95 13.85
N GLU A 54 12.53 -18.57 14.70
CA GLU A 54 11.16 -18.14 15.01
C GLU A 54 11.12 -16.75 15.67
N ASP A 55 12.13 -16.38 16.46
CA ASP A 55 12.21 -15.05 17.09
C ASP A 55 12.48 -13.96 16.05
N LEU A 56 13.34 -14.25 15.07
CA LEU A 56 13.61 -13.33 13.96
C LEU A 56 12.40 -13.20 13.02
N LEU A 57 11.68 -14.30 12.77
CA LEU A 57 10.44 -14.31 12.00
C LEU A 57 9.38 -13.43 12.67
N GLN A 58 9.18 -13.60 13.98
CA GLN A 58 8.18 -12.85 14.75
C GLN A 58 8.46 -11.35 14.74
N ARG A 59 9.72 -10.93 15.01
CA ARG A 59 10.12 -9.50 14.95
C ARG A 59 9.91 -8.88 13.58
N ARG A 60 10.14 -9.66 12.51
CA ARG A 60 9.95 -9.19 11.12
C ARG A 60 8.46 -9.04 10.80
N ARG A 61 7.65 -9.98 11.27
CA ARG A 61 6.19 -9.94 11.16
C ARG A 61 5.61 -8.70 11.83
N GLU A 62 6.00 -8.44 13.08
CA GLU A 62 5.55 -7.28 13.86
C GLU A 62 5.85 -5.97 13.11
N ARG A 63 7.07 -5.80 12.62
CA ARG A 63 7.47 -4.60 11.86
C ARG A 63 6.62 -4.38 10.60
N TYR A 64 6.34 -5.45 9.85
CA TYR A 64 5.48 -5.35 8.65
C TYR A 64 4.03 -5.07 9.01
N GLN A 65 3.53 -5.65 10.11
CA GLN A 65 2.18 -5.37 10.60
C GLN A 65 2.02 -3.93 11.07
N GLU A 66 2.97 -3.41 11.85
CA GLU A 66 2.98 -2.00 12.30
C GLU A 66 3.02 -1.04 11.12
N ARG A 67 3.92 -1.29 10.15
CA ARG A 67 4.02 -0.47 8.94
C ARG A 67 2.73 -0.50 8.12
N LYS A 68 2.15 -1.69 7.94
CA LYS A 68 0.88 -1.87 7.22
C LYS A 68 -0.25 -1.12 7.91
N ALA A 69 -0.38 -1.25 9.23
CA ALA A 69 -1.41 -0.60 10.01
C ALA A 69 -1.31 0.94 9.94
N ALA A 70 -0.10 1.49 9.97
CA ALA A 70 0.10 2.94 9.82
C ALA A 70 -0.36 3.44 8.44
N LEU A 71 -0.07 2.69 7.37
CA LEU A 71 -0.53 3.04 6.02
C LEU A 71 -2.05 2.89 5.86
N GLU A 72 -2.63 1.84 6.44
CA GLU A 72 -4.09 1.62 6.44
C GLU A 72 -4.82 2.77 7.13
N LEU A 73 -4.31 3.23 8.27
CA LEU A 73 -4.84 4.40 8.98
C LEU A 73 -4.76 5.68 8.13
N GLU A 74 -3.62 5.92 7.46
CA GLU A 74 -3.49 7.08 6.58
C GLU A 74 -4.46 7.02 5.39
N CYS A 75 -4.64 5.85 4.78
CA CYS A 75 -5.63 5.65 3.74
C CYS A 75 -7.06 5.90 4.24
N GLU A 76 -7.41 5.41 5.43
CA GLU A 76 -8.71 5.62 6.05
C GLU A 76 -8.97 7.11 6.34
N GLU A 77 -7.98 7.84 6.86
CA GLU A 77 -8.10 9.30 7.05
C GLU A 77 -8.39 10.03 5.74
N ILE A 78 -7.74 9.62 4.64
CA ILE A 78 -7.94 10.18 3.30
C ILE A 78 -9.35 9.87 2.78
N GLU A 79 -9.77 8.61 2.88
CA GLU A 79 -11.10 8.16 2.46
C GLU A 79 -12.19 8.93 3.24
N ASN A 80 -12.09 8.96 4.57
CA ASN A 80 -13.01 9.69 5.44
C ASN A 80 -13.02 11.19 5.13
N TYR A 81 -11.86 11.79 4.87
CA TYR A 81 -11.79 13.19 4.47
C TYR A 81 -12.56 13.45 3.18
N ILE A 82 -12.37 12.61 2.16
CA ILE A 82 -13.10 12.75 0.89
C ILE A 82 -14.60 12.57 1.11
N GLU A 83 -15.03 11.55 1.85
CA GLU A 83 -16.46 11.29 2.10
C GLU A 83 -17.15 12.44 2.82
N ASN A 84 -16.46 13.12 3.75
CA ASN A 84 -17.01 14.24 4.52
C ASN A 84 -17.12 15.56 3.74
N ILE A 85 -16.63 15.63 2.50
CA ILE A 85 -16.78 16.84 1.66
C ILE A 85 -18.25 17.09 1.37
N ALA A 86 -18.77 18.27 1.72
CA ALA A 86 -20.19 18.60 1.53
C ALA A 86 -20.63 18.64 0.05
N ASP A 87 -19.82 19.22 -0.84
CA ASP A 87 -20.12 19.28 -2.27
C ASP A 87 -20.01 17.89 -2.90
N GLY A 88 -21.16 17.28 -3.21
CA GLY A 88 -21.23 15.95 -3.78
C GLY A 88 -20.51 15.80 -5.12
N LEU A 89 -20.44 16.86 -5.94
CA LEU A 89 -19.72 16.79 -7.21
C LEU A 89 -18.20 16.82 -6.99
N SER A 90 -17.72 17.69 -6.11
CA SER A 90 -16.30 17.75 -5.75
C SER A 90 -15.86 16.46 -5.05
N ARG A 91 -16.66 15.92 -4.12
CA ARG A 91 -16.44 14.59 -3.52
C ARG A 91 -16.24 13.53 -4.60
N ARG A 92 -17.16 13.44 -5.56
CA ARG A 92 -17.10 12.44 -6.64
C ARG A 92 -15.86 12.62 -7.52
N ILE A 93 -15.49 13.87 -7.86
CA ILE A 93 -14.30 14.19 -8.65
C ILE A 93 -13.02 13.78 -7.92
N LEU A 94 -12.89 14.14 -6.64
CA LEU A 94 -11.71 13.84 -5.83
C LEU A 94 -11.56 12.35 -5.57
N ARG A 95 -12.66 11.64 -5.27
CA ARG A 95 -12.67 10.18 -5.17
C ARG A 95 -12.14 9.54 -6.44
N MET A 96 -12.66 9.92 -7.61
CA MET A 96 -12.18 9.35 -8.88
C MET A 96 -10.72 9.71 -9.17
N ARG A 97 -10.25 10.88 -8.75
CA ARG A 97 -8.87 11.33 -9.02
C ARG A 97 -7.84 10.63 -8.14
N TYR A 98 -8.13 10.51 -6.84
CA TYR A 98 -7.15 10.11 -5.83
C TYR A 98 -7.38 8.67 -5.37
N ILE A 99 -8.62 8.23 -5.20
CA ILE A 99 -8.95 6.85 -4.77
C ILE A 99 -9.01 5.90 -5.96
N ASP A 100 -9.66 6.29 -7.07
CA ASP A 100 -9.77 5.43 -8.25
C ASP A 100 -8.59 5.59 -9.24
N GLY A 101 -7.65 6.49 -8.96
CA GLY A 101 -6.48 6.73 -9.81
C GLY A 101 -6.79 7.24 -11.22
N MET A 102 -7.98 7.80 -11.47
CA MET A 102 -8.39 8.21 -12.82
C MET A 102 -7.76 9.54 -13.24
N THR A 103 -7.45 9.63 -14.54
CA THR A 103 -7.02 10.90 -15.14
C THR A 103 -8.17 11.90 -15.20
N GLN A 104 -7.86 13.20 -15.11
CA GLN A 104 -8.88 14.24 -15.19
C GLN A 104 -9.68 14.20 -16.50
N GLN A 105 -9.08 13.74 -17.61
CA GLN A 105 -9.79 13.54 -18.87
C GLN A 105 -10.86 12.46 -18.79
N ARG A 106 -10.57 11.32 -18.13
CA ARG A 106 -11.56 10.25 -17.92
C ARG A 106 -12.67 10.72 -16.97
N ILE A 107 -12.29 11.45 -15.92
CA ILE A 107 -13.24 12.05 -14.98
C ILE A 107 -14.19 13.00 -15.69
N ALA A 108 -13.66 13.91 -16.50
CA ALA A 108 -14.42 14.89 -17.28
C ALA A 108 -15.51 14.22 -18.13
N ARG A 109 -15.17 13.12 -18.82
CA ARG A 109 -16.14 12.32 -19.58
C ARG A 109 -17.22 11.71 -18.70
N LYS A 110 -16.87 11.20 -17.51
CA LYS A 110 -17.82 10.59 -16.54
C LYS A 110 -18.75 11.59 -15.87
N VAL A 111 -18.31 12.84 -15.67
CA VAL A 111 -19.13 13.89 -15.05
C VAL A 111 -19.76 14.84 -16.07
N HIS A 112 -19.60 14.57 -17.37
CA HIS A 112 -20.10 15.40 -18.46
C HIS A 112 -19.65 16.86 -18.37
N MET A 113 -18.37 17.07 -18.04
CA MET A 113 -17.75 18.40 -17.97
C MET A 113 -16.47 18.45 -18.83
N SER A 114 -15.94 19.64 -19.08
CA SER A 114 -14.60 19.77 -19.66
C SER A 114 -13.52 19.42 -18.65
N GLN A 115 -12.36 18.94 -19.14
CA GLN A 115 -11.22 18.67 -18.26
C GLN A 115 -10.74 19.93 -17.52
N SER A 116 -10.79 21.10 -18.16
CA SER A 116 -10.45 22.37 -17.52
C SER A 116 -11.40 22.72 -16.36
N ALA A 117 -12.69 22.41 -16.49
CA ALA A 117 -13.65 22.61 -15.40
C ALA A 117 -13.37 21.67 -14.22
N VAL A 118 -12.93 20.43 -14.50
CA VAL A 118 -12.47 19.49 -13.46
C VAL A 118 -11.21 20.02 -12.77
N SER A 119 -10.20 20.50 -13.51
CA SER A 119 -8.96 21.05 -12.91
C SER A 119 -9.27 22.22 -11.99
N LYS A 120 -10.06 23.20 -12.46
CA LYS A 120 -10.46 24.37 -11.66
C LYS A 120 -11.19 23.99 -10.38
N ARG A 121 -12.03 22.94 -10.42
CA ARG A 121 -12.71 22.45 -9.22
C ARG A 121 -11.75 21.83 -8.22
N ILE A 122 -10.78 21.06 -8.70
CA ILE A 122 -9.73 20.47 -7.85
C ILE A 122 -8.87 21.58 -7.24
N GLU A 123 -8.41 22.55 -8.04
CA GLU A 123 -7.62 23.69 -7.56
C GLU A 123 -8.39 24.51 -6.53
N LYS A 124 -9.63 24.91 -6.84
CA LYS A 124 -10.48 25.67 -5.92
C LYS A 124 -10.72 24.93 -4.60
N PHE A 125 -10.79 23.60 -4.62
CA PHE A 125 -10.94 22.82 -3.40
C PHE A 125 -9.72 22.93 -2.48
N PHE A 126 -8.51 23.05 -3.05
CA PHE A 126 -7.27 23.24 -2.29
C PHE A 126 -6.97 24.70 -1.94
N GLU A 127 -7.52 25.67 -2.66
CA GLU A 127 -7.38 27.11 -2.34
C GLU A 127 -8.22 27.56 -1.14
N ILE A 128 -9.27 26.81 -0.79
CA ILE A 128 -10.19 27.14 0.31
C ILE A 128 -9.68 26.60 1.67
N LEU A 129 -8.64 25.75 1.67
CA LEU A 129 -8.00 25.16 2.85
C LEU A 129 -6.85 26.01 3.37
#